data_AF-A0AAV6TH07-F1
#
_entry.id   AF-A0AAV6TH07-F1
#
_cell.length_a   1.000
_cell.length_b   1.000
_cell.length_c   1.000
_cell.angle_alpha   90.00
_cell.angle_beta   90.00
_cell.angle_gamma   90.00
#
_symmetry.space_group_name_H-M   'P 1'
#
loop_
_entity.id
_entity.type
_entity.pdbx_description
1 polymer ?
#
loop_
_entity_poly.entity_id
_entity_poly.type
_entity_poly.pdbx_seq_one_letter_code
_entity_poly.pdbx_strand_id
1 'polypeptide(L)'
;SGKEIDYPAILNRVLPPEIKVIAWAPVETSFSARFDCKKRTYKYWFPLGNLNIKLMQDAGQRLVGEHDFRNICKMDVGNGVLNYKRRILSVDFKRLSISEDAPYDLVELTVVGQAFLWHQIRCIVHILFLIGQGKEESDVIDKLLDIENFPRKPQYDMASEVPLVLFDCTYEDVEWIYDEDSLKFVIKQMQNLWTHHAVKTVIIKRMLDELETLCTIETPILNQADCLLPGVKPRVYKRLLDRQCCGKYYF
;
A
#
# COMPACT_ATOMS: atom_id res chain seq x y z
N SER A 1 -33.25 25.29 -19.14
CA SER A 1 -32.21 24.58 -18.39
C SER A 1 -31.82 23.36 -19.21
N GLY A 2 -30.59 23.32 -19.74
CA GLY A 2 -30.10 22.16 -20.50
C GLY A 2 -29.74 21.03 -19.53
N LYS A 3 -29.99 19.78 -19.92
CA LYS A 3 -29.53 18.61 -19.17
C LYS A 3 -27.99 18.61 -19.19
N GLU A 4 -27.37 18.54 -18.02
CA GLU A 4 -25.91 18.45 -17.87
C GLU A 4 -25.35 17.24 -18.63
N ILE A 5 -24.08 17.32 -19.04
CA ILE A 5 -23.42 16.29 -19.84
C ILE A 5 -23.14 15.04 -19.00
N ASP A 6 -23.35 13.86 -19.59
CA ASP A 6 -22.95 12.59 -19.00
C ASP A 6 -21.44 12.34 -19.20
N TYR A 7 -20.62 13.03 -18.39
CA TYR A 7 -19.16 12.92 -18.46
C TYR A 7 -18.66 11.48 -18.31
N PRO A 8 -19.13 10.67 -17.33
CA PRO A 8 -18.68 9.28 -17.20
C PRO A 8 -18.94 8.45 -18.45
N ALA A 9 -20.13 8.48 -19.03
CA ALA A 9 -20.44 7.66 -20.20
C ALA A 9 -19.61 8.06 -21.43
N ILE A 10 -19.40 9.36 -21.65
CA ILE A 10 -18.62 9.86 -22.80
C ILE A 10 -17.14 9.48 -22.64
N LEU A 11 -16.55 9.75 -21.48
CA LEU A 11 -15.13 9.50 -21.23
C LEU A 11 -14.81 8.00 -21.26
N ASN A 12 -15.66 7.17 -20.66
CA ASN A 12 -15.43 5.72 -20.60
C ASN A 12 -15.44 5.02 -21.97
N ARG A 13 -16.01 5.65 -23.02
CA ARG A 13 -15.97 5.13 -24.39
C ARG A 13 -14.63 5.32 -25.09
N VAL A 14 -13.83 6.29 -24.66
CA VAL A 14 -12.53 6.62 -25.27
C VAL A 14 -11.34 6.28 -24.38
N LEU A 15 -11.57 6.04 -23.09
CA LEU A 15 -10.55 5.61 -22.14
C LEU A 15 -10.24 4.10 -22.28
N PRO A 16 -8.99 3.69 -22.04
CA PRO A 16 -8.61 2.28 -22.06
C PRO A 16 -9.38 1.46 -20.99
N PRO A 17 -9.49 0.13 -21.13
CA PRO A 17 -10.25 -0.72 -20.20
C PRO A 17 -9.87 -0.54 -18.72
N GLU A 18 -8.61 -0.24 -18.43
CA GLU A 18 -8.04 -0.09 -17.09
C GLU A 18 -8.32 1.28 -16.46
N ILE A 19 -8.77 2.26 -17.24
CA ILE A 19 -9.10 3.61 -16.76
C ILE A 19 -10.60 3.83 -16.92
N LYS A 20 -11.27 4.14 -15.80
CA LYS A 20 -12.71 4.39 -15.77
C LYS A 20 -13.04 5.62 -14.91
N VAL A 21 -13.93 6.45 -15.41
CA VAL A 21 -14.55 7.55 -14.67
C VAL A 21 -15.87 7.03 -14.11
N ILE A 22 -16.04 7.11 -12.80
CA ILE A 22 -17.23 6.56 -12.10
C ILE A 22 -18.18 7.64 -11.58
N ALA A 23 -17.70 8.88 -11.47
CA ALA A 23 -18.44 10.00 -10.91
C ALA A 23 -17.86 11.33 -11.40
N TRP A 24 -18.63 12.40 -11.21
CA TRP A 24 -18.19 13.78 -11.39
C TRP A 24 -18.84 14.65 -10.30
N ALA A 25 -18.34 15.85 -10.08
CA ALA A 25 -18.94 16.80 -9.14
C ALA A 25 -18.74 18.23 -9.65
N PRO A 26 -19.75 19.11 -9.57
CA PRO A 26 -19.53 20.55 -9.75
C PRO A 26 -18.72 21.07 -8.57
N VAL A 27 -17.75 21.94 -8.85
CA VAL A 27 -16.88 22.54 -7.83
C VAL A 27 -16.70 24.03 -8.11
N GLU A 28 -16.37 24.79 -7.08
CA GLU A 28 -15.98 26.19 -7.20
C GLU A 28 -14.76 26.37 -8.09
N THR A 29 -14.68 27.49 -8.80
CA THR A 29 -13.54 27.77 -9.72
C THR A 29 -12.19 27.85 -9.01
N SER A 30 -12.18 28.16 -7.72
CA SER A 30 -10.98 28.19 -6.88
C SER A 30 -10.54 26.81 -6.37
N PHE A 31 -11.33 25.76 -6.60
CA PHE A 31 -11.06 24.43 -6.10
C PHE A 31 -9.80 23.81 -6.71
N SER A 32 -9.01 23.16 -5.86
CA SER A 32 -7.85 22.37 -6.22
C SER A 32 -7.94 20.96 -5.64
N ALA A 33 -8.05 19.96 -6.51
CA ALA A 33 -8.01 18.54 -6.11
C ALA A 33 -6.75 18.18 -5.29
N ARG A 34 -5.65 18.92 -5.46
CA ARG A 34 -4.43 18.72 -4.69
C ARG A 34 -4.48 19.39 -3.32
N PHE A 35 -4.76 20.68 -3.28
CA PHE A 35 -4.62 21.48 -2.06
C PHE A 35 -5.82 21.38 -1.12
N ASP A 36 -7.02 21.15 -1.65
CA ASP A 36 -8.24 21.06 -0.85
C ASP A 36 -8.54 19.64 -0.34
N CYS A 37 -7.78 18.64 -0.79
CA CYS A 37 -7.91 17.28 -0.28
C CYS A 37 -7.44 17.21 1.18
N LYS A 38 -8.34 16.75 2.06
CA LYS A 38 -8.17 16.75 3.52
C LYS A 38 -7.44 15.52 4.04
N LYS A 39 -7.67 14.37 3.40
CA LYS A 39 -7.00 13.11 3.71
C LYS A 39 -6.97 12.19 2.49
N ARG A 40 -5.93 11.36 2.44
CA ARG A 40 -5.77 10.28 1.46
C ARG A 40 -5.79 8.94 2.19
N THR A 41 -6.49 7.99 1.61
CA THR A 41 -6.54 6.60 2.09
C THR A 41 -5.78 5.74 1.11
N TYR A 42 -4.67 5.15 1.55
CA TYR A 42 -3.97 4.11 0.80
C TYR A 42 -4.35 2.75 1.34
N LYS A 43 -4.52 1.79 0.42
CA LYS A 43 -4.66 0.39 0.75
C LYS A 43 -3.53 -0.43 0.14
N TYR A 44 -3.11 -1.45 0.86
CA TYR A 44 -2.10 -2.40 0.42
C TYR A 44 -2.55 -3.81 0.77
N TRP A 45 -2.64 -4.70 -0.23
CA TRP A 45 -3.06 -6.09 -0.03
C TRP A 45 -1.89 -7.05 -0.15
N PHE A 46 -1.81 -8.03 0.74
CA PHE A 46 -0.73 -9.02 0.74
C PHE A 46 -1.20 -10.36 1.34
N PRO A 47 -0.60 -11.49 0.95
CA PRO A 47 -0.90 -12.77 1.58
C PRO A 47 -0.35 -12.78 3.01
N LEU A 48 -1.06 -13.44 3.92
CA LEU A 48 -0.65 -13.60 5.32
C LEU A 48 0.72 -14.28 5.41
N GLY A 49 0.95 -15.32 4.61
CA GLY A 49 2.22 -16.05 4.56
C GLY A 49 2.71 -16.45 5.95
N ASN A 50 3.92 -16.01 6.28
CA ASN A 50 4.55 -16.19 7.60
C ASN A 50 4.53 -14.91 8.46
N LEU A 51 3.70 -13.92 8.13
CA LEU A 51 3.70 -12.61 8.77
C LEU A 51 2.90 -12.60 10.07
N ASN A 52 3.52 -12.10 11.14
CA ASN A 52 2.85 -11.84 12.40
C ASN A 52 2.12 -10.49 12.36
N ILE A 53 0.82 -10.55 12.03
CA ILE A 53 -0.03 -9.34 11.93
C ILE A 53 -0.15 -8.58 13.25
N LYS A 54 -0.05 -9.26 14.40
CA LYS A 54 -0.13 -8.57 15.71
C LYS A 54 1.08 -7.66 15.92
N LEU A 55 2.28 -8.13 15.58
CA LEU A 55 3.49 -7.30 15.64
C LEU A 55 3.43 -6.15 14.64
N MET A 56 2.95 -6.43 13.42
CA MET A 56 2.76 -5.38 12.40
C MET A 56 1.73 -4.34 12.83
N GLN A 57 0.66 -4.75 13.52
CA GLN A 57 -0.35 -3.84 14.04
C GLN A 57 0.19 -2.96 15.16
N ASP A 58 0.95 -3.52 16.11
CA ASP A 58 1.66 -2.75 17.15
C ASP A 58 2.62 -1.72 16.53
N ALA A 59 3.45 -2.15 15.59
CA ALA A 59 4.36 -1.27 14.84
C ALA A 59 3.61 -0.20 14.04
N GLY A 60 2.47 -0.56 13.44
CA GLY A 60 1.61 0.34 12.69
C GLY A 60 1.01 1.45 13.56
N GLN A 61 0.61 1.14 14.80
CA GLN A 61 0.09 2.16 15.72
C GLN A 61 1.12 3.22 16.10
N ARG A 62 2.41 2.84 16.17
CA ARG A 62 3.51 3.79 16.45
C ARG A 62 3.68 4.85 15.36
N LEU A 63 3.20 4.58 14.15
CA LEU A 63 3.24 5.55 13.03
C LEU A 63 2.14 6.62 13.14
N VAL A 64 1.09 6.40 13.94
CA VAL A 64 -0.05 7.32 14.07
C VAL A 64 0.39 8.58 14.81
N GLY A 65 -0.11 9.73 14.36
CA GLY A 65 0.29 11.04 14.88
C GLY A 65 1.11 11.84 13.86
N GLU A 66 1.73 12.92 14.34
CA GLU A 66 2.59 13.78 13.53
C GLU A 66 4.07 13.49 13.84
N HIS A 67 4.82 13.07 12.82
CA HIS A 67 6.22 12.67 12.97
C HIS A 67 7.04 13.14 11.78
N ASP A 68 8.37 13.17 11.92
CA ASP A 68 9.30 13.36 10.81
C ASP A 68 9.65 12.01 10.17
N PHE A 69 9.20 11.81 8.93
CA PHE A 69 9.30 10.53 8.22
C PHE A 69 10.52 10.43 7.29
N ARG A 70 11.56 11.26 7.45
CA ARG A 70 12.75 11.25 6.56
C ARG A 70 13.44 9.89 6.47
N ASN A 71 13.41 9.10 7.54
CA ASN A 71 13.98 7.76 7.59
C ASN A 71 13.03 6.69 7.00
N ILE A 72 11.78 7.05 6.73
CA ILE A 72 10.67 6.19 6.27
C ILE A 72 10.10 6.71 4.94
N CYS A 73 10.92 7.36 4.11
CA CYS A 73 10.54 7.78 2.76
C CYS A 73 11.76 7.79 1.84
N LYS A 74 11.58 8.01 0.54
CA LYS A 74 12.70 8.37 -0.34
C LYS A 74 12.94 9.88 -0.21
N MET A 75 14.20 10.25 0.00
CA MET A 75 14.60 11.66 0.02
C MET A 75 14.40 12.25 -1.36
N ASP A 76 13.73 13.39 -1.44
CA ASP A 76 13.39 14.06 -2.69
C ASP A 76 13.85 15.53 -2.67
N VAL A 77 15.13 15.72 -2.34
CA VAL A 77 15.74 17.05 -2.17
C VAL A 77 15.75 17.80 -3.51
N GLY A 78 15.93 17.09 -4.63
CA GLY A 78 15.88 17.67 -5.98
C GLY A 78 14.55 18.35 -6.34
N ASN A 79 13.45 17.93 -5.71
CA ASN A 79 12.12 18.57 -5.87
C ASN A 79 11.83 19.60 -4.76
N GLY A 80 12.83 20.02 -3.99
CA GLY A 80 12.70 21.05 -2.95
C GLY A 80 11.97 20.61 -1.68
N VAL A 81 11.86 19.29 -1.42
CA VAL A 81 11.22 18.80 -0.20
C VAL A 81 12.16 19.01 1.00
N LEU A 82 11.86 20.02 1.81
CA LEU A 82 12.60 20.32 3.06
C LEU A 82 11.83 19.93 4.33
N ASN A 83 10.51 19.74 4.22
CA ASN A 83 9.65 19.36 5.34
C ASN A 83 9.21 17.90 5.22
N TYR A 84 9.74 17.07 6.13
CA TYR A 84 9.45 15.64 6.24
C TYR A 84 8.40 15.31 7.31
N LYS A 85 7.82 16.32 7.96
CA LYS A 85 6.72 16.09 8.91
C LYS A 85 5.44 15.73 8.17
N ARG A 86 4.83 14.62 8.56
CA ARG A 86 3.50 14.21 8.06
C ARG A 86 2.66 13.72 9.22
N ARG A 87 1.34 13.77 9.03
CA ARG A 87 0.37 13.26 9.99
C ARG A 87 -0.35 12.04 9.44
N ILE A 88 -0.13 10.90 10.09
CA ILE A 88 -0.90 9.68 9.87
C ILE A 88 -2.06 9.68 10.86
N LEU A 89 -3.26 9.46 10.34
CA LEU A 89 -4.52 9.48 11.08
C LEU A 89 -4.90 8.09 11.60
N SER A 90 -4.71 7.05 10.78
CA SER A 90 -4.90 5.65 11.21
C SER A 90 -4.06 4.69 10.39
N VAL A 91 -3.77 3.54 10.99
CA VAL A 91 -3.12 2.38 10.38
C VAL A 91 -3.87 1.14 10.85
N ASP A 92 -4.53 0.44 9.93
CA ASP A 92 -5.45 -0.64 10.25
C ASP A 92 -5.15 -1.88 9.41
N PHE A 93 -5.28 -3.06 10.02
CA PHE A 93 -5.12 -4.35 9.35
C PHE A 93 -6.42 -5.14 9.40
N LYS A 94 -6.81 -5.73 8.27
CA LYS A 94 -8.00 -6.58 8.17
C LYS A 94 -7.68 -7.82 7.36
N ARG A 95 -7.83 -9.00 7.96
CA ARG A 95 -7.82 -10.28 7.22
C ARG A 95 -9.12 -10.41 6.42
N LEU A 96 -9.01 -10.67 5.13
CA LEU A 96 -10.14 -10.66 4.18
C LEU A 96 -10.78 -12.04 3.98
N SER A 97 -10.02 -13.11 4.17
CA SER A 97 -10.51 -14.48 4.17
C SER A 97 -10.04 -15.21 5.42
N ILE A 98 -10.86 -16.12 5.93
CA ILE A 98 -10.47 -17.07 6.96
C ILE A 98 -10.66 -18.44 6.32
N SER A 99 -9.58 -19.00 5.81
CA SER A 99 -9.58 -20.33 5.22
C SER A 99 -8.75 -21.30 6.05
N GLU A 100 -8.90 -22.60 5.77
CA GLU A 100 -8.00 -23.63 6.29
C GLU A 100 -6.55 -23.40 5.81
N ASP A 101 -6.38 -22.73 4.67
CA ASP A 101 -5.09 -22.40 4.08
C ASP A 101 -4.64 -20.98 4.44
N ALA A 102 -4.45 -20.78 5.75
CA ALA A 102 -4.12 -19.49 6.34
C ALA A 102 -2.99 -18.71 5.62
N PRO A 103 -1.88 -19.32 5.15
CA PRO A 103 -0.81 -18.60 4.46
C PRO A 103 -1.24 -17.86 3.18
N TYR A 104 -2.29 -18.31 2.49
CA TYR A 104 -2.81 -17.63 1.29
C TYR A 104 -3.92 -16.62 1.59
N ASP A 105 -4.37 -16.53 2.85
CA ASP A 105 -5.38 -15.55 3.20
C ASP A 105 -4.85 -14.14 2.97
N LEU A 106 -5.67 -13.30 2.34
CA LEU A 106 -5.28 -11.93 2.06
C LEU A 106 -5.49 -11.05 3.29
N VAL A 107 -4.56 -10.13 3.49
CA VAL A 107 -4.61 -9.07 4.49
C VAL A 107 -4.64 -7.73 3.78
N GLU A 108 -5.58 -6.89 4.17
CA GLU A 108 -5.66 -5.48 3.80
C GLU A 108 -4.99 -4.65 4.90
N LEU A 109 -3.97 -3.88 4.51
CA LEU A 109 -3.45 -2.76 5.29
C LEU A 109 -4.07 -1.47 4.76
N THR A 110 -4.70 -0.69 5.63
CA THR A 110 -5.20 0.66 5.34
C THR A 110 -4.37 1.69 6.08
N VAL A 111 -3.85 2.69 5.36
CA VAL A 111 -3.13 3.83 5.93
C VAL A 111 -3.83 5.11 5.52
N VAL A 112 -4.30 5.88 6.50
CA VAL A 112 -4.98 7.15 6.28
C VAL A 112 -4.10 8.28 6.79
N GLY A 113 -3.89 9.32 6.00
CA GLY A 113 -3.05 10.46 6.37
C GLY A 113 -3.44 11.73 5.62
N GLN A 114 -2.98 12.88 6.10
CA GLN A 114 -3.27 14.16 5.45
C GLN A 114 -2.53 14.31 4.12
N ALA A 115 -1.25 13.92 4.11
CA ALA A 115 -0.37 13.87 2.96
C ALA A 115 0.75 12.85 3.19
N PHE A 116 1.40 12.40 2.12
CA PHE A 116 2.50 11.44 2.17
C PHE A 116 3.72 11.95 1.41
N LEU A 117 4.91 11.57 1.88
CA LEU A 117 6.18 11.81 1.20
C LEU A 117 6.39 10.79 0.07
N TRP A 118 7.39 11.06 -0.78
CA TRP A 118 7.72 10.15 -1.87
C TRP A 118 8.08 8.74 -1.34
N HIS A 119 7.37 7.74 -1.84
CA HIS A 119 7.44 6.34 -1.41
C HIS A 119 7.20 6.05 0.08
N GLN A 120 6.66 6.98 0.86
CA GLN A 120 6.47 6.79 2.31
C GLN A 120 5.73 5.49 2.65
N ILE A 121 4.61 5.23 1.98
CA ILE A 121 3.81 4.01 2.23
C ILE A 121 4.60 2.74 1.91
N ARG A 122 5.35 2.70 0.80
CA ARG A 122 6.13 1.52 0.42
C ARG A 122 7.30 1.26 1.39
N CYS A 123 7.89 2.32 1.93
CA CYS A 123 8.89 2.21 3.00
C CYS A 123 8.27 1.69 4.31
N ILE A 124 7.10 2.22 4.69
CA ILE A 124 6.31 1.72 5.84
C ILE A 124 6.05 0.22 5.68
N VAL A 125 5.48 -0.20 4.55
CA VAL A 125 5.14 -1.62 4.30
C VAL A 125 6.37 -2.52 4.35
N HIS A 126 7.50 -2.07 3.78
CA HIS A 126 8.75 -2.84 3.84
C HIS A 126 9.19 -3.11 5.29
N ILE A 127 9.19 -2.07 6.13
CA ILE A 127 9.60 -2.20 7.55
C ILE A 127 8.60 -3.07 8.30
N LEU A 128 7.30 -2.90 8.06
CA LEU A 128 6.26 -3.74 8.66
C LEU A 128 6.43 -5.21 8.25
N PHE A 129 6.81 -5.52 7.01
CA PHE A 129 7.12 -6.90 6.62
C PHE A 129 8.36 -7.45 7.34
N LEU A 130 9.41 -6.65 7.54
CA LEU A 130 10.56 -7.09 8.34
C LEU A 130 10.15 -7.42 9.79
N ILE A 131 9.27 -6.62 10.39
CA ILE A 131 8.72 -6.85 11.72
C ILE A 131 7.80 -8.09 11.73
N GLY A 132 6.91 -8.21 10.75
CA GLY A 132 6.02 -9.37 10.60
C GLY A 132 6.78 -10.69 10.42
N GLN A 133 7.97 -10.65 9.80
CA GLN A 133 8.88 -11.79 9.67
C GLN A 133 9.75 -12.04 10.92
N GLY A 134 9.62 -11.23 11.98
CA GLY A 134 10.42 -11.31 13.20
C GLY A 134 11.89 -10.90 13.02
N LYS A 135 12.22 -10.18 11.94
CA LYS A 135 13.58 -9.70 11.65
C LYS A 135 13.88 -8.39 12.36
N GLU A 136 12.86 -7.61 12.65
CA GLU A 136 12.90 -6.38 13.44
C GLU A 136 11.86 -6.43 14.55
N GLU A 137 12.14 -5.70 15.62
CA GLU A 137 11.16 -5.44 16.69
C GLU A 137 10.30 -4.23 16.34
N SER A 138 9.08 -4.15 16.89
CA SER A 138 8.18 -3.01 16.66
C SER A 138 8.78 -1.66 17.06
N ASP A 139 9.69 -1.64 18.04
CA ASP A 139 10.35 -0.43 18.54
C ASP A 139 11.30 0.23 17.52
N VAL A 140 11.61 -0.46 16.41
CA VAL A 140 12.40 0.11 15.32
C VAL A 140 11.68 1.30 14.69
N ILE A 141 10.34 1.32 14.72
CA ILE A 141 9.55 2.45 14.21
C ILE A 141 9.85 3.70 15.03
N ASP A 142 9.82 3.62 16.36
CA ASP A 142 10.09 4.77 17.22
C ASP A 142 11.50 5.31 16.99
N LYS A 143 12.49 4.41 16.86
CA LYS A 143 13.88 4.78 16.58
C LYS A 143 14.03 5.44 15.20
N LEU A 144 13.29 4.98 14.19
CA LEU A 144 13.33 5.59 12.85
C LEU A 144 12.63 6.96 12.82
N LEU A 145 11.64 7.20 13.68
CA LEU A 145 10.97 8.50 13.83
C LEU A 145 11.74 9.46 14.75
N ASP A 146 12.62 8.96 15.60
CA ASP A 146 13.51 9.74 16.47
C ASP A 146 14.73 10.27 15.69
N ILE A 147 14.54 11.44 15.10
CA ILE A 147 15.56 12.11 14.30
C ILE A 147 16.72 12.66 15.15
N GLU A 148 16.52 12.87 16.45
CA GLU A 148 17.58 13.37 17.34
C GLU A 148 18.65 12.30 17.55
N ASN A 149 18.22 11.06 17.85
CA ASN A 149 19.13 9.95 18.07
C ASN A 149 19.51 9.21 16.77
N PHE A 150 18.62 9.18 15.78
CA PHE A 150 18.82 8.48 14.50
C PHE A 150 18.62 9.43 13.31
N PRO A 151 19.52 10.41 13.09
CA PRO A 151 19.31 11.47 12.10
C PRO A 151 19.43 11.02 10.64
N ARG A 152 19.83 9.78 10.38
CA ARG A 152 20.15 9.29 9.03
C ARG A 152 19.39 8.01 8.70
N LYS A 153 18.79 8.02 7.51
CA LYS A 153 18.07 6.88 6.96
C LYS A 153 19.00 5.67 6.79
N PRO A 154 18.71 4.50 7.39
CA PRO A 154 19.42 3.27 7.09
C PRO A 154 19.08 2.75 5.68
N GLN A 155 19.99 1.97 5.09
CA GLN A 155 19.73 1.36 3.79
C GLN A 155 18.73 0.21 3.87
N TYR A 156 17.60 0.34 3.18
CA TYR A 156 16.61 -0.73 2.99
C TYR A 156 15.80 -0.47 1.72
N ASP A 157 15.20 -1.53 1.17
CA ASP A 157 14.41 -1.49 -0.06
C ASP A 157 12.99 -0.97 0.18
N MET A 158 12.16 -0.96 -0.85
CA MET A 158 10.76 -0.58 -0.73
C MET A 158 9.89 -1.78 -1.08
N ALA A 159 8.74 -1.94 -0.43
CA ALA A 159 7.78 -2.97 -0.81
C ALA A 159 7.36 -2.77 -2.28
N SER A 160 6.90 -3.84 -2.94
CA SER A 160 6.41 -3.78 -4.33
C SER A 160 5.34 -2.70 -4.50
N GLU A 161 5.33 -2.02 -5.64
CA GLU A 161 4.26 -1.06 -5.98
C GLU A 161 2.94 -1.74 -6.35
N VAL A 162 2.99 -2.99 -6.81
CA VAL A 162 1.84 -3.70 -7.40
C VAL A 162 0.61 -3.71 -6.49
N PRO A 163 0.72 -3.97 -5.17
CA PRO A 163 -0.46 -4.05 -4.32
C PRO A 163 -0.90 -2.72 -3.71
N LEU A 164 -0.19 -1.62 -3.99
CA LEU A 164 -0.47 -0.31 -3.42
C LEU A 164 -1.49 0.45 -4.26
N VAL A 165 -2.60 0.86 -3.64
CA VAL A 165 -3.66 1.63 -4.29
C VAL A 165 -3.96 2.89 -3.49
N LEU A 166 -3.98 4.05 -4.16
CA LEU A 166 -4.66 5.23 -3.64
C LEU A 166 -6.17 4.98 -3.74
N PHE A 167 -6.78 4.66 -2.61
CA PHE A 167 -8.15 4.15 -2.57
C PHE A 167 -9.18 5.26 -2.49
N ASP A 168 -8.90 6.33 -1.73
CA ASP A 168 -9.83 7.44 -1.57
C ASP A 168 -9.10 8.77 -1.28
N CYS A 169 -9.75 9.86 -1.66
CA CYS A 169 -9.38 11.24 -1.34
C CYS A 169 -10.63 11.97 -0.84
N THR A 170 -10.59 12.45 0.40
CA THR A 170 -11.74 13.15 0.99
C THR A 170 -11.61 14.65 0.84
N TYR A 171 -12.73 15.30 0.53
CA TYR A 171 -12.92 16.75 0.40
C TYR A 171 -14.13 17.16 1.25
N GLU A 172 -14.18 18.41 1.74
CA GLU A 172 -15.28 18.88 2.60
C GLU A 172 -16.56 19.18 1.79
N ASP A 173 -16.44 19.90 0.69
CA ASP A 173 -17.60 20.43 -0.06
C ASP A 173 -17.70 19.85 -1.48
N VAL A 174 -17.46 18.53 -1.62
CA VAL A 174 -17.57 17.84 -2.91
C VAL A 174 -18.60 16.73 -2.82
N GLU A 175 -19.73 16.96 -3.48
CA GLU A 175 -20.80 15.97 -3.63
C GLU A 175 -20.66 15.24 -4.96
N TRP A 176 -20.23 13.98 -4.90
CA TRP A 176 -20.08 13.14 -6.09
C TRP A 176 -21.42 12.74 -6.68
N ILE A 177 -21.60 13.04 -7.95
CA ILE A 177 -22.73 12.64 -8.79
C ILE A 177 -22.35 11.38 -9.56
N TYR A 178 -23.16 10.35 -9.37
CA TYR A 178 -23.00 9.04 -10.01
C TYR A 178 -24.11 8.80 -11.02
N ASP A 179 -23.75 8.23 -12.17
CA ASP A 179 -24.72 7.75 -13.15
C ASP A 179 -24.88 6.23 -13.05
N GLU A 180 -26.11 5.76 -12.88
CA GLU A 180 -26.41 4.36 -12.59
C GLU A 180 -26.02 3.43 -13.74
N ASP A 181 -26.27 3.83 -15.00
CA ASP A 181 -25.98 3.01 -16.16
C ASP A 181 -24.47 2.93 -16.43
N SER A 182 -23.75 4.03 -16.23
CA SER A 182 -22.29 4.07 -16.24
C SER A 182 -21.69 3.18 -15.15
N LEU A 183 -22.24 3.20 -13.93
CA LEU A 183 -21.81 2.31 -12.86
C LEU A 183 -22.08 0.84 -13.20
N LYS A 184 -23.27 0.49 -13.69
CA LYS A 184 -23.59 -0.87 -14.16
C LYS A 184 -22.62 -1.34 -15.23
N PHE A 185 -22.25 -0.46 -16.17
CA PHE A 185 -21.27 -0.78 -17.19
C PHE A 185 -19.90 -1.08 -16.58
N VAL A 186 -19.40 -0.22 -15.69
CA VAL A 186 -18.11 -0.42 -15.02
C VAL A 186 -18.12 -1.69 -14.16
N ILE A 187 -19.20 -1.97 -13.44
CA ILE A 187 -19.36 -3.21 -12.65
C ILE A 187 -19.20 -4.45 -13.53
N LYS A 188 -19.86 -4.50 -14.70
CA LYS A 188 -19.71 -5.61 -15.64
C LYS A 188 -18.26 -5.80 -16.09
N GLN A 189 -17.54 -4.71 -16.37
CA GLN A 189 -16.12 -4.78 -16.74
C GLN A 189 -15.25 -5.30 -15.59
N MET A 190 -15.51 -4.82 -14.37
CA MET A 190 -14.79 -5.30 -13.18
C MET A 190 -15.07 -6.79 -12.90
N GLN A 191 -16.30 -7.26 -13.09
CA GLN A 191 -16.66 -8.68 -12.99
C GLN A 191 -15.91 -9.54 -14.01
N ASN A 192 -15.79 -9.07 -15.26
CA ASN A 192 -15.01 -9.75 -16.29
C ASN A 192 -13.53 -9.83 -15.90
N LEU A 193 -12.93 -8.70 -15.50
CA LEU A 193 -11.53 -8.66 -15.08
C LEU A 193 -11.28 -9.58 -13.88
N TRP A 194 -12.16 -9.51 -12.87
CA TRP A 194 -12.12 -10.41 -11.72
C TRP A 194 -12.16 -11.87 -12.15
N THR A 195 -13.07 -12.25 -13.05
CA THR A 195 -13.20 -13.64 -13.54
C THR A 195 -11.88 -14.15 -14.14
N HIS A 196 -11.23 -13.34 -14.98
CA HIS A 196 -9.96 -13.71 -15.60
C HIS A 196 -8.85 -13.95 -14.56
N HIS A 197 -8.77 -13.11 -13.54
CA HIS A 197 -7.76 -13.26 -12.48
C HIS A 197 -8.12 -14.40 -11.52
N ALA A 198 -9.38 -14.53 -11.14
CA ALA A 198 -9.86 -15.58 -10.24
C ALA A 198 -9.62 -16.98 -10.83
N VAL A 199 -9.95 -17.18 -12.12
CA VAL A 199 -9.68 -18.46 -12.81
C VAL A 199 -8.19 -18.77 -12.81
N LYS A 200 -7.32 -17.80 -13.13
CA LYS A 200 -5.87 -17.99 -13.12
C LYS A 200 -5.35 -18.34 -11.72
N THR A 201 -5.83 -17.64 -10.68
CA THR A 201 -5.48 -17.92 -9.29
C THR A 201 -5.86 -19.34 -8.90
N VAL A 202 -7.07 -19.79 -9.26
CA VAL A 202 -7.52 -21.16 -8.97
C VAL A 202 -6.68 -22.20 -9.72
N ILE A 203 -6.38 -21.98 -11.01
CA ILE A 203 -5.53 -22.90 -11.79
C ILE A 203 -4.15 -23.04 -11.13
N ILE A 204 -3.50 -21.92 -10.80
CA ILE A 204 -2.18 -21.93 -10.16
C ILE A 204 -2.24 -22.60 -8.79
N LYS A 205 -3.29 -22.33 -8.00
CA LYS A 205 -3.44 -22.94 -6.68
C LYS A 205 -3.63 -24.47 -6.78
N ARG A 206 -4.41 -24.95 -7.75
CA ARG A 206 -4.58 -26.39 -7.98
C ARG A 206 -3.29 -27.08 -8.41
N MET A 207 -2.52 -26.45 -9.30
CA MET A 207 -1.19 -26.95 -9.66
C MET A 207 -0.27 -27.01 -8.45
N LEU A 208 -0.32 -26.01 -7.59
CA LEU A 208 0.49 -25.96 -6.38
C LEU A 208 0.09 -27.06 -5.38
N ASP A 209 -1.21 -27.22 -5.12
CA ASP A 209 -1.73 -28.29 -4.25
C ASP A 209 -1.24 -29.66 -4.74
N GLU A 210 -1.31 -29.93 -6.04
CA GLU A 210 -0.86 -31.18 -6.64
C GLU A 210 0.64 -31.39 -6.47
N LEU A 211 1.47 -30.36 -6.73
CA LEU A 211 2.92 -30.41 -6.53
C LEU A 211 3.31 -30.68 -5.07
N GLU A 212 2.58 -30.13 -4.11
CA GLU A 212 2.81 -30.36 -2.68
C GLU A 212 2.51 -31.83 -2.30
N THR A 213 1.63 -32.53 -3.01
CA THR A 213 1.42 -33.98 -2.80
C THR A 213 2.55 -34.86 -3.36
N LEU A 214 3.31 -34.35 -4.33
CA LEU A 214 4.35 -35.09 -5.04
C LEU A 214 5.72 -35.05 -4.34
N CYS A 215 5.88 -34.22 -3.30
CA CYS A 215 7.12 -34.13 -2.55
C CYS A 215 6.90 -34.18 -1.03
N THR A 216 7.84 -34.81 -0.33
CA THR A 216 7.86 -34.78 1.13
C THR A 216 8.41 -33.42 1.58
N ILE A 217 7.54 -32.57 2.11
CA ILE A 217 7.91 -31.25 2.61
C ILE A 217 8.20 -31.35 4.11
N GLU A 218 9.47 -31.50 4.47
CA GLU A 218 9.89 -31.54 5.88
C GLU A 218 9.74 -30.17 6.59
N THR A 219 9.85 -29.08 5.83
CA THR A 219 9.73 -27.70 6.32
C THR A 219 8.75 -26.92 5.45
N PRO A 220 7.73 -26.24 6.02
CA PRO A 220 6.74 -25.52 5.25
C PRO A 220 7.36 -24.48 4.30
N ILE A 221 6.94 -24.49 3.02
CA ILE A 221 7.38 -23.53 2.01
C ILE A 221 6.50 -22.27 2.11
N LEU A 222 7.02 -21.21 2.74
CA LEU A 222 6.27 -19.97 3.03
C LEU A 222 6.80 -18.77 2.23
N ASN A 223 6.69 -18.85 0.89
CA ASN A 223 7.24 -17.85 -0.04
C ASN A 223 6.19 -16.83 -0.54
N GLN A 224 4.95 -16.86 -0.03
CA GLN A 224 3.81 -16.13 -0.60
C GLN A 224 4.02 -14.60 -0.57
N ALA A 225 4.56 -14.06 0.52
CA ALA A 225 4.78 -12.62 0.68
C ALA A 225 6.13 -12.14 0.09
N ASP A 226 7.03 -13.07 -0.25
CA ASP A 226 8.42 -12.73 -0.57
C ASP A 226 8.57 -11.98 -1.90
N CYS A 227 7.70 -12.23 -2.87
CA CYS A 227 7.67 -11.47 -4.12
C CYS A 227 7.29 -9.99 -3.93
N LEU A 228 6.74 -9.62 -2.77
CA LEU A 228 6.36 -8.25 -2.43
C LEU A 228 7.51 -7.48 -1.73
N LEU A 229 8.62 -8.15 -1.44
CA LEU A 229 9.87 -7.56 -0.96
C LEU A 229 10.94 -7.63 -2.07
N PRO A 230 10.87 -6.75 -3.08
CA PRO A 230 11.89 -6.73 -4.13
C PRO A 230 13.24 -6.34 -3.53
N GLY A 231 14.29 -7.09 -3.87
CA GLY A 231 15.65 -6.83 -3.39
C GLY A 231 16.48 -8.10 -3.27
N VAL A 232 17.81 -7.93 -3.21
CA VAL A 232 18.73 -9.06 -2.96
C VAL A 232 18.67 -9.41 -1.48
N LYS A 233 18.18 -10.61 -1.15
CA LYS A 233 18.17 -11.12 0.22
C LYS A 233 19.60 -11.46 0.66
N PRO A 234 20.20 -10.76 1.63
CA PRO A 234 21.52 -11.11 2.13
C PRO A 234 21.46 -12.47 2.84
N ARG A 235 22.55 -13.25 2.76
CA ARG A 235 22.65 -14.55 3.45
C ARG A 235 22.46 -14.45 4.96
N VAL A 236 22.88 -13.33 5.54
CA VAL A 236 22.71 -13.01 6.96
C VAL A 236 21.94 -11.71 7.06
N TYR A 237 20.82 -11.73 7.78
CA TYR A 237 20.04 -10.53 8.01
C TYR A 237 20.78 -9.59 8.96
N LYS A 238 20.90 -8.32 8.56
CA LYS A 238 21.42 -7.24 9.39
C LYS A 238 20.28 -6.31 9.79
N ARG A 239 20.14 -6.03 11.09
CA ARG A 239 19.07 -5.13 11.58
C ARG A 239 19.21 -3.73 11.00
N LEU A 240 18.10 -3.04 10.78
CA LEU A 240 18.03 -1.77 10.07
C LEU A 240 19.03 -0.75 10.62
N LEU A 241 19.08 -0.59 11.95
CA LEU A 241 19.93 0.40 12.60
C LEU A 241 21.43 0.06 12.57
N ASP A 242 21.78 -1.20 12.28
CA ASP A 242 23.18 -1.60 12.11
C ASP A 242 23.66 -1.42 10.66
N ARG A 243 22.76 -1.11 9.71
CA ARG A 243 23.11 -0.96 8.29
C ARG A 243 23.82 0.36 8.02
N GLN A 244 24.52 0.42 6.89
CA GLN A 244 25.05 1.68 6.40
C GLN A 244 23.89 2.66 6.17
N CYS A 245 24.01 3.86 6.72
CA CYS A 245 23.10 4.95 6.39
C CYS A 245 23.49 5.59 5.06
N CYS A 246 22.53 6.27 4.42
CA CYS A 246 22.81 7.09 3.24
C CYS A 246 24.03 8.00 3.48
N GLY A 247 24.98 7.99 2.54
CA GLY A 247 26.24 8.73 2.66
C GLY A 247 26.03 10.24 2.61
N LYS A 248 27.02 11.00 3.09
CA LYS A 248 27.01 12.49 3.14
C LYS A 248 26.85 13.20 1.77
N TYR A 249 26.72 12.46 0.67
CA TYR A 249 26.81 12.96 -0.70
C TYR A 249 25.64 12.53 -1.60
N TYR A 250 24.59 11.95 -1.02
CA TYR A 250 23.31 11.71 -1.70
C TYR A 250 22.21 12.64 -1.16
N PHE A 251 22.61 13.86 -0.80
CA PHE A 251 21.72 14.94 -0.38
C PHE A 251 21.35 15.79 -1.59
#